data_AF-A0A356EM79-F1
#
_entry.id   AF-A0A356EM79-F1
#
_cell.length_a   1.000
_cell.length_b   1.000
_cell.length_c   1.000
_cell.angle_alpha   90.00
_cell.angle_beta   90.00
_cell.angle_gamma   90.00
#
_symmetry.space_group_name_H-M   'P 1'
#
loop_
_entity.id
_entity.type
_entity.pdbx_description
1 polymer ?
#
loop_
_entity_poly.entity_id
_entity_poly.type
_entity_poly.pdbx_seq_one_letter_code
_entity_poly.pdbx_strand_id
1 'polypeptide(L)'
;MRNAERRIGFGLISIMSLVVIVTSAGCGKTDSSVPRVDLRGTVTWGGRPVPAGFVIFSPDASKHNSGPQGMAAIVNGKYDTRGTDGRAAVPG
;
A
#
# COMPACT_ATOMS: atom_id res chain seq x y z
N MET A 1 33.29 47.76 -7.81
CA MET A 1 33.42 46.32 -8.17
C MET A 1 32.89 45.38 -7.07
N ARG A 2 33.13 45.65 -5.77
CA ARG A 2 32.60 44.86 -4.61
C ARG A 2 31.07 44.66 -4.53
N ASN A 3 30.28 45.52 -5.19
CA ASN A 3 28.82 45.52 -5.10
C ASN A 3 28.20 44.50 -6.08
N ALA A 4 28.89 44.19 -7.18
CA ALA A 4 28.43 43.21 -8.18
C ALA A 4 28.63 41.77 -7.66
N GLU A 5 29.75 41.48 -7.02
CA GLU A 5 30.04 40.16 -6.43
C GLU A 5 29.10 39.81 -5.28
N ARG A 6 28.70 40.80 -4.46
CA ARG A 6 27.68 40.62 -3.42
C ARG A 6 26.31 40.30 -4.03
N ARG A 7 25.91 40.94 -5.14
CA ARG A 7 24.64 40.66 -5.84
C ARG A 7 24.64 39.28 -6.52
N ILE A 8 25.77 38.85 -7.06
CA ILE A 8 25.95 37.51 -7.64
C ILE A 8 25.93 36.44 -6.53
N GLY A 9 26.57 36.69 -5.39
CA GLY A 9 26.55 35.80 -4.22
C GLY A 9 25.16 35.64 -3.59
N PHE A 10 24.41 36.74 -3.39
CA PHE A 10 23.03 36.69 -2.88
C PHE A 10 22.06 36.03 -3.88
N GLY A 11 22.27 36.20 -5.18
CA GLY A 11 21.49 35.53 -6.24
C GLY A 11 21.73 34.02 -6.28
N LEU A 12 22.98 33.58 -6.17
CA LEU A 12 23.34 32.15 -6.16
C LEU A 12 22.84 31.43 -4.91
N ILE A 13 22.91 32.05 -3.73
CA ILE A 13 22.40 31.49 -2.46
C ILE A 13 20.86 31.37 -2.51
N SER A 14 20.18 32.34 -3.12
CA SER A 14 18.71 32.32 -3.28
C SER A 14 18.25 31.19 -4.22
N ILE A 15 18.96 30.98 -5.34
CA ILE A 15 18.68 29.90 -6.29
C ILE A 15 18.96 28.52 -5.67
N MET A 16 20.07 28.35 -4.93
CA MET A 16 20.38 27.10 -4.24
C MET A 16 19.35 26.75 -3.17
N SER A 17 18.86 27.75 -2.42
CA SER A 17 17.82 27.54 -1.40
C SER A 17 16.48 27.12 -2.04
N LEU A 18 16.14 27.67 -3.21
CA LEU A 18 14.93 27.29 -3.94
C LEU A 18 14.99 25.84 -4.46
N VAL A 19 16.15 25.39 -4.95
CA VAL A 19 16.37 24.01 -5.41
C VAL A 19 16.21 23.00 -4.27
N VAL A 20 16.76 23.30 -3.09
CA VAL A 20 16.63 22.42 -1.91
C VAL A 20 15.15 22.27 -1.50
N ILE A 21 14.38 23.35 -1.50
CA ILE A 21 12.95 23.31 -1.15
C ILE A 21 12.16 22.45 -2.15
N VAL A 22 12.39 22.64 -3.46
CA VAL A 22 11.69 21.87 -4.51
C VAL A 22 12.01 20.37 -4.45
N THR A 23 13.25 19.99 -4.12
CA THR A 23 13.61 18.57 -4.01
C THR A 23 13.07 17.87 -2.75
N SER A 24 12.76 18.62 -1.68
CA SER A 24 12.26 18.05 -0.44
C SER A 24 10.76 17.65 -0.47
N ALA A 25 10.00 18.19 -1.42
CA ALA A 25 8.56 17.92 -1.55
C ALA A 25 8.22 16.60 -2.24
N GLY A 26 9.21 15.84 -2.74
CA GLY A 26 9.00 14.63 -3.55
C GLY A 26 9.08 13.29 -2.82
N CYS A 27 9.27 13.26 -1.50
CA CYS A 27 9.49 12.03 -0.73
C CYS A 27 8.39 11.73 0.29
N GLY A 28 7.14 12.02 -0.06
CA GLY A 28 5.98 11.51 0.66
C GLY A 28 5.49 10.25 -0.04
N LYS A 29 5.61 9.07 0.60
CA LYS A 29 4.88 7.87 0.19
C LYS A 29 3.39 8.16 0.34
N THR A 30 2.77 8.69 -0.70
CA THR A 30 1.33 8.60 -0.85
C THR A 30 1.04 7.14 -1.09
N ASP A 31 0.65 6.42 -0.04
CA ASP A 31 -0.06 5.15 -0.18
C ASP A 31 -1.36 5.45 -0.95
N SER A 32 -1.25 5.57 -2.28
CA SER A 32 -2.38 5.68 -3.20
C SER A 32 -3.15 4.35 -3.30
N SER A 33 -2.86 3.40 -2.42
CA SER A 33 -3.58 2.13 -2.32
C SER A 33 -4.95 2.37 -1.70
N VAL A 34 -5.99 1.87 -2.35
CA VAL A 34 -7.34 1.73 -1.78
C VAL A 34 -7.22 1.12 -0.37
N PRO A 35 -7.91 1.68 0.65
CA PRO A 35 -7.89 1.14 2.00
C PRO A 35 -8.21 -0.36 1.99
N ARG A 36 -7.37 -1.16 2.66
CA ARG A 36 -7.64 -2.59 2.78
C ARG A 36 -8.83 -2.81 3.70
N VAL A 37 -9.65 -3.77 3.31
CA VAL A 37 -10.79 -4.24 4.11
C VAL A 37 -10.52 -5.64 4.60
N ASP A 38 -10.98 -5.93 5.81
CA ASP A 38 -10.93 -7.27 6.38
C ASP A 38 -12.20 -8.05 5.99
N LEU A 39 -12.03 -9.32 5.61
CA LEU A 39 -13.11 -10.20 5.21
C LEU A 39 -13.32 -11.30 6.27
N ARG A 40 -14.59 -11.60 6.55
CA ARG A 40 -14.98 -12.71 7.42
C ARG A 40 -16.21 -13.41 6.87
N GLY A 41 -16.32 -14.70 7.12
CA GLY A 41 -17.47 -15.45 6.64
C GLY A 41 -17.54 -16.88 7.14
N THR A 42 -18.49 -17.62 6.57
CA THR A 42 -18.70 -19.04 6.84
C THR A 42 -18.70 -19.83 5.54
N VAL A 43 -17.97 -20.94 5.50
CA VAL A 43 -17.90 -21.88 4.37
C VAL A 43 -18.60 -23.17 4.76
N THR A 44 -19.51 -23.62 3.89
CA THR A 44 -20.32 -24.82 4.11
C THR A 44 -20.30 -25.74 2.89
N TRP A 45 -20.40 -27.05 3.11
CA TRP A 45 -20.61 -28.07 2.10
C TRP A 45 -21.80 -28.95 2.49
N GLY A 46 -22.80 -29.06 1.62
CA GLY A 46 -24.04 -29.79 1.93
C GLY A 46 -24.74 -29.29 3.20
N GLY A 47 -24.71 -27.97 3.45
CA GLY A 47 -25.28 -27.35 4.66
C GLY A 47 -24.46 -27.54 5.94
N ARG A 48 -23.34 -28.28 5.90
CA ARG A 48 -22.47 -28.50 7.05
C ARG A 48 -21.23 -27.61 6.98
N PRO A 49 -20.71 -27.07 8.10
CA PRO A 49 -19.47 -26.30 8.10
C PRO A 49 -18.29 -27.12 7.58
N VAL A 50 -17.44 -26.51 6.75
CA VAL A 50 -16.18 -27.14 6.31
C VAL A 50 -15.22 -27.24 7.51
N PRO A 51 -14.70 -28.42 7.87
CA PRO A 51 -13.95 -28.59 9.13
C PRO A 51 -12.63 -27.83 9.14
N ALA A 52 -11.86 -27.87 8.05
CA ALA A 52 -10.58 -27.18 7.90
C ALA A 52 -10.29 -26.88 6.42
N GLY A 53 -9.50 -25.84 6.16
CA GLY A 53 -9.05 -25.49 4.80
C GLY A 53 -8.47 -24.07 4.71
N PHE A 54 -8.38 -23.54 3.50
CA PHE A 54 -7.97 -22.16 3.24
C PHE A 54 -8.92 -21.49 2.24
N VAL A 55 -9.15 -20.20 2.40
CA VAL A 55 -9.79 -19.33 1.41
C VAL A 55 -8.74 -18.38 0.85
N ILE A 56 -8.72 -18.20 -0.47
CA ILE A 56 -7.80 -17.30 -1.17
C ILE A 56 -8.62 -16.27 -1.94
N PHE A 57 -8.31 -14.99 -1.73
CA PHE A 57 -8.90 -13.85 -2.40
C PHE A 57 -7.91 -13.30 -3.42
N SER A 58 -8.02 -13.77 -4.66
CA SER A 58 -7.19 -13.32 -5.77
C SER A 58 -7.83 -12.13 -6.48
N PRO A 59 -7.08 -11.03 -6.70
CA PRO A 59 -7.52 -9.94 -7.56
C PRO A 59 -7.76 -10.45 -8.99
N ASP A 60 -8.87 -10.01 -9.58
CA ASP A 60 -9.19 -10.33 -10.97
C ASP A 60 -8.53 -9.32 -11.91
N ALA A 61 -7.41 -9.73 -12.52
CA ALA A 61 -6.65 -8.92 -13.47
C ALA A 61 -7.42 -8.63 -14.77
N SER A 62 -8.38 -9.49 -15.16
CA SER A 62 -9.23 -9.24 -16.34
C SER A 62 -10.15 -8.04 -16.15
N LYS A 63 -10.39 -7.67 -14.89
CA LYS A 63 -11.17 -6.49 -14.48
C LYS A 63 -10.28 -5.32 -14.02
N HIS A 64 -9.00 -5.34 -14.41
CA HIS A 64 -8.02 -4.31 -14.05
C HIS A 64 -7.78 -4.16 -12.54
N ASN A 65 -8.01 -5.21 -11.75
CA ASN A 65 -7.61 -5.22 -10.33
C ASN A 65 -6.14 -5.64 -10.20
N SER A 66 -5.34 -4.89 -9.45
CA SER A 66 -3.91 -5.12 -9.23
C SER A 66 -3.50 -5.14 -7.75
N GLY A 67 -4.48 -5.28 -6.84
CA GLY A 67 -4.23 -5.32 -5.40
C GLY A 67 -3.46 -6.56 -4.93
N PRO A 68 -3.01 -6.60 -3.67
CA PRO A 68 -2.41 -7.80 -3.09
C PRO A 68 -3.44 -8.92 -2.89
N GLN A 69 -2.98 -10.17 -2.94
CA GLN A 69 -3.81 -11.33 -2.60
C GLN A 69 -4.12 -11.37 -1.09
N GLY A 70 -5.33 -11.80 -0.74
CA GLY A 70 -5.72 -12.12 0.64
C GLY A 70 -5.82 -13.63 0.84
N MET A 71 -5.60 -14.11 2.06
CA MET A 71 -5.79 -15.52 2.43
C MET A 71 -6.35 -15.62 3.85
N ALA A 72 -7.04 -16.70 4.20
CA ALA A 72 -7.32 -17.04 5.59
C ALA A 72 -7.51 -18.55 5.77
N ALA A 73 -7.12 -19.07 6.93
CA ALA A 73 -7.48 -20.42 7.35
C ALA A 73 -9.00 -20.50 7.63
N ILE A 74 -9.59 -21.63 7.26
CA ILE A 74 -10.95 -22.01 7.61
C ILE A 74 -10.85 -22.97 8.79
N VAL A 75 -11.53 -22.66 9.90
CA VAL A 75 -11.64 -23.54 11.07
C VAL A 75 -13.11 -23.63 11.47
N ASN A 76 -13.67 -24.84 11.47
CA ASN A 76 -15.10 -25.07 11.77
C ASN A 76 -16.03 -24.17 10.93
N GLY A 77 -15.71 -24.06 9.64
CA GLY A 77 -16.39 -23.25 8.64
C GLY A 77 -16.08 -21.76 8.72
N LYS A 78 -15.41 -21.23 9.75
CA LYS A 78 -15.17 -19.78 9.90
C LYS A 78 -13.82 -19.38 9.33
N TYR A 79 -13.77 -18.22 8.66
CA TYR A 79 -12.52 -17.57 8.24
C TYR A 79 -12.52 -16.09 8.64
N ASP A 80 -11.33 -15.53 8.86
CA ASP A 80 -11.09 -14.12 9.15
C ASP A 80 -9.70 -13.69 8.64
N THR A 81 -9.65 -12.73 7.72
CA THR A 81 -8.39 -12.26 7.09
C THR A 81 -7.59 -11.30 7.98
N ARG A 82 -8.04 -11.00 9.21
CA ARG A 82 -7.24 -10.24 10.18
C ARG A 82 -6.14 -11.05 10.83
N GLY A 83 -6.18 -12.37 10.71
CA GLY A 83 -5.17 -13.26 11.27
C GLY A 83 -3.77 -12.97 10.71
N THR A 84 -2.74 -13.49 11.40
CA THR A 84 -1.33 -13.38 10.98
C THR A 84 -1.07 -13.88 9.56
N ASP A 85 -1.91 -14.81 9.10
CA ASP A 85 -1.79 -15.49 7.82
C ASP A 85 -2.64 -14.78 6.73
N GLY A 86 -3.23 -13.64 7.10
CA GLY A 86 -4.30 -12.93 6.40
C GLY A 86 -3.89 -12.16 5.15
N ARG A 87 -2.60 -11.82 5.04
CA ARG A 87 -2.10 -10.75 4.16
C ARG A 87 -0.90 -11.24 3.36
N ALA A 88 -1.05 -11.35 2.03
CA ALA A 88 0.08 -11.61 1.15
C ALA A 88 1.00 -10.39 1.05
N ALA A 89 2.25 -10.64 0.64
CA ALA A 89 3.23 -9.61 0.34
C ALA A 89 2.71 -8.68 -0.77
N VAL A 90 3.00 -7.39 -0.65
CA VAL A 90 2.72 -6.38 -1.68
C VAL A 90 3.99 -6.22 -2.50
N PRO A 91 3.93 -6.29 -3.84
CA PRO A 91 5.02 -5.80 -4.67
C PRO A 91 5.24 -4.32 -4.36
N GLY A 92 6.49 -3.95 -4.06
CA GLY A 92 6.91 -2.56 -3.83
C GLY A 92 7.22 -1.83 -5.12
#